data_AF-A0A0S8GTZ5-F1
#
_entry.id   AF-A0A0S8GTZ5-F1
#
_cell.length_a   1.000
_cell.length_b   1.000
_cell.length_c   1.000
_cell.angle_alpha   90.00
_cell.angle_beta   90.00
_cell.angle_gamma   90.00
#
_symmetry.space_group_name_H-M   'P 1'
#
loop_
_entity.id
_entity.type
_entity.pdbx_description
1 polymer ?
#
loop_
_entity_poly.entity_id
_entity_poly.type
_entity_poly.pdbx_seq_one_letter_code
_entity_poly.pdbx_strand_id
1 'polypeptide(L)'
;MGLYIIDTLLQYQIPDYVDVINCGCDLLNLISYPNKPQKLIIVDTIRAGGKPGETYKFNYNQLETPAVKMSSAHQIHAIDALRLLRELYPNLADCEVVVIGIEPKTIKLNAGLSKWVNKSITGAVRLVLGELS
;
A
#
# COMPACT_ATOMS: atom_id res chain seq x y z
N MET A 1 10.10 1.62 2.92
CA MET A 1 9.68 1.68 1.50
C MET A 1 8.41 2.50 1.35
N GLY A 2 7.33 2.17 2.05
CA GLY A 2 6.13 3.02 2.12
C GLY A 2 6.45 4.50 2.40
N LEU A 3 7.27 4.79 3.41
CA LEU A 3 7.71 6.18 3.70
C LEU A 3 8.36 6.88 2.51
N TYR A 4 9.28 6.24 1.80
CA TYR A 4 9.94 6.85 0.64
C TYR A 4 8.99 7.08 -0.53
N ILE A 5 7.93 6.26 -0.66
CA ILE A 5 6.89 6.46 -1.67
C ILE A 5 6.02 7.65 -1.27
N ILE A 6 5.66 7.77 0.00
CA ILE A 6 4.97 8.95 0.55
C ILE A 6 5.81 10.22 0.31
N ASP A 7 7.08 10.22 0.71
CA ASP A 7 7.97 11.36 0.54
C ASP A 7 8.10 11.78 -0.93
N THR A 8 8.13 10.81 -1.85
CA THR A 8 8.18 11.08 -3.29
C THR A 8 6.82 11.55 -3.82
N LEU A 9 5.71 10.97 -3.37
CA LEU A 9 4.35 11.36 -3.75
C LEU A 9 4.08 12.83 -3.36
N LEU A 10 4.53 13.25 -2.18
CA LEU A 10 4.41 14.63 -1.70
C LEU A 10 5.24 15.65 -2.50
N GLN A 11 6.10 15.22 -3.43
CA GLN A 11 6.76 16.12 -4.39
C GLN A 11 5.87 16.44 -5.60
N TYR A 12 4.73 15.75 -5.75
CA TYR A 12 3.74 16.01 -6.80
C TYR A 12 2.60 16.88 -6.27
N GLN A 13 1.85 17.48 -7.19
CA GLN A 13 0.61 18.17 -6.82
C GLN A 13 -0.45 17.12 -6.47
N ILE A 14 -0.77 17.03 -5.19
CA ILE A 14 -1.80 16.14 -4.66
C ILE A 14 -3.09 16.93 -4.50
N PRO A 15 -4.25 16.43 -4.97
CA PRO A 15 -5.52 17.11 -4.80
C PRO A 15 -5.91 17.24 -3.32
N ASP A 16 -6.62 18.32 -2.97
CA ASP A 16 -7.00 18.64 -1.58
C ASP A 16 -7.95 17.60 -0.93
N TYR A 17 -8.60 16.76 -1.73
CA TYR A 17 -9.46 15.67 -1.24
C TYR A 17 -8.69 14.38 -0.89
N VAL A 18 -7.36 14.39 -1.02
CA VAL A 18 -6.51 13.22 -0.79
C VAL A 18 -5.72 13.39 0.49
N ASP A 19 -6.00 12.53 1.46
CA ASP A 19 -5.25 12.45 2.70
C ASP A 19 -4.12 11.41 2.58
N VAL A 20 -2.88 11.85 2.83
CA VAL A 20 -1.70 10.98 2.79
C VAL A 20 -1.26 10.66 4.22
N ILE A 21 -1.37 9.38 4.61
CA ILE A 21 -1.14 8.93 5.98
C ILE A 21 -0.01 7.89 5.99
N ASN A 22 0.98 8.09 6.87
CA ASN A 22 1.98 7.06 7.17
C ASN A 22 1.49 6.19 8.33
N CYS A 23 0.91 5.02 8.02
CA CYS A 23 0.40 4.08 9.03
C CYS A 23 1.49 3.19 9.66
N GLY A 24 2.75 3.31 9.24
CA GLY A 24 3.83 2.44 9.69
C GLY A 24 3.49 0.97 9.47
N CYS A 25 3.64 0.15 10.53
CA CYS A 25 3.30 -1.27 10.47
C CYS A 25 1.88 -1.60 10.99
N ASP A 26 1.12 -0.62 11.45
CA ASP A 26 -0.14 -0.84 12.15
C ASP A 26 -1.30 -0.14 11.44
N LEU A 27 -1.95 -0.91 10.58
CA LEU A 27 -3.10 -0.47 9.80
C LEU A 27 -4.32 -0.16 10.68
N LEU A 28 -4.39 -0.69 11.91
CA LEU A 28 -5.49 -0.43 12.83
C LEU A 28 -5.53 1.03 13.30
N ASN A 29 -4.45 1.78 13.12
CA ASN A 29 -4.48 3.24 13.34
C ASN A 29 -5.51 3.97 12.47
N LEU A 30 -5.94 3.38 11.35
CA LEU A 30 -7.03 3.90 10.52
C LEU A 30 -8.38 3.95 11.25
N ILE A 31 -8.56 3.21 12.36
CA ILE A 31 -9.79 3.26 13.18
C ILE A 31 -10.07 4.67 13.69
N SER A 32 -9.02 5.39 14.05
CA SER A 32 -9.14 6.74 14.61
C SER A 32 -9.25 7.81 13.53
N TYR A 33 -9.32 7.40 12.26
CA TYR A 33 -9.39 8.33 11.14
C TYR A 33 -10.77 9.00 11.09
N PRO A 34 -10.87 10.34 11.15
CA PRO A 34 -12.15 11.02 11.33
C PRO A 34 -13.03 11.02 10.08
N ASN A 35 -12.45 10.86 8.89
CA ASN A 35 -13.16 10.93 7.62
C ASN A 35 -13.50 9.54 7.08
N LYS A 36 -14.61 9.42 6.35
CA LYS A 36 -14.99 8.19 5.62
C LYS A 36 -14.43 8.25 4.19
N PRO A 37 -13.31 7.56 3.87
CA PRO A 37 -12.77 7.59 2.52
C PRO A 37 -13.67 6.79 1.56
N GLN A 38 -13.85 7.30 0.34
CA GLN A 38 -14.48 6.54 -0.74
C GLN A 38 -13.53 5.50 -1.34
N LYS A 39 -12.22 5.82 -1.36
CA LYS A 39 -11.14 4.96 -1.84
C LYS A 39 -9.98 4.97 -0.84
N LEU A 40 -9.44 3.79 -0.54
CA LEU A 40 -8.25 3.59 0.28
C LEU A 40 -7.15 2.98 -0.58
N ILE A 41 -6.03 3.69 -0.72
CA ILE A 41 -4.86 3.23 -1.46
C ILE A 41 -3.78 2.88 -0.44
N ILE A 42 -3.45 1.59 -0.32
CA ILE A 42 -2.39 1.09 0.57
C ILE A 42 -1.14 0.87 -0.28
N VAL A 43 -0.01 1.38 0.18
CA VAL A 43 1.26 1.25 -0.54
C VAL A 43 2.31 0.58 0.34
N ASP A 44 2.82 -0.57 -0.10
CA ASP A 44 3.83 -1.31 0.65
C ASP A 44 4.80 -2.10 -0.28
N THR A 45 5.84 -2.69 0.30
CA THR A 45 6.62 -3.74 -0.35
C THR A 45 5.83 -5.03 -0.44
N ILE A 46 5.70 -5.59 -1.65
CA ILE A 46 5.02 -6.85 -1.89
C ILE A 46 5.98 -7.87 -2.48
N ARG A 47 6.06 -9.07 -1.88
CA ARG A 47 6.79 -10.20 -2.46
C ARG A 47 5.81 -11.11 -3.18
N ALA A 48 5.70 -10.92 -4.50
CA ALA A 48 4.86 -11.73 -5.37
C ALA A 48 5.69 -12.67 -6.28
N GLY A 49 7.03 -12.60 -6.19
CA GLY A 49 7.94 -13.49 -6.91
C GLY A 49 8.41 -12.95 -8.25
N GLY A 50 8.16 -11.66 -8.54
CA GLY A 50 8.70 -11.02 -9.74
C GLY A 50 10.12 -10.50 -9.53
N LYS A 51 10.54 -9.59 -10.41
CA LYS A 51 11.89 -9.02 -10.38
C LYS A 51 11.97 -7.88 -9.36
N PRO A 52 13.10 -7.70 -8.66
CA PRO A 52 13.29 -6.56 -7.78
C PRO A 52 12.93 -5.23 -8.46
N GLY A 53 12.01 -4.50 -7.84
CA GLY A 53 11.52 -3.22 -8.32
C GLY A 53 10.30 -3.28 -9.23
N GLU A 54 9.77 -4.47 -9.51
CA GLU A 54 8.50 -4.65 -10.19
C GLU A 54 7.35 -4.12 -9.33
N THR A 55 6.38 -3.48 -9.97
CA THR A 55 5.22 -2.88 -9.29
C THR A 55 3.97 -3.72 -9.52
N TYR A 56 3.16 -3.87 -8.48
CA TYR A 56 1.90 -4.61 -8.53
C TYR A 56 0.74 -3.71 -8.14
N LYS A 57 -0.43 -4.01 -8.70
CA LYS A 57 -1.71 -3.44 -8.27
C LYS A 57 -2.69 -4.57 -8.02
N PHE A 58 -3.27 -4.59 -6.83
CA PHE A 58 -4.29 -5.54 -6.43
C PHE A 58 -5.51 -4.77 -5.94
N ASN A 59 -6.70 -5.16 -6.38
CA ASN A 59 -7.92 -4.76 -5.69
C ASN A 59 -8.17 -5.68 -4.48
N TYR A 60 -9.04 -5.25 -3.57
CA TYR A 60 -9.38 -6.05 -2.39
C TYR A 60 -9.75 -7.51 -2.71
N ASN A 61 -10.60 -7.73 -3.71
CA ASN A 61 -11.09 -9.07 -4.06
C ASN A 61 -9.97 -9.99 -4.55
N GLN A 62 -8.93 -9.43 -5.21
CA GLN A 62 -7.75 -10.18 -5.64
C GLN A 62 -6.87 -10.61 -4.47
N LEU A 63 -6.85 -9.84 -3.37
CA LEU A 63 -6.10 -10.21 -2.16
C LEU A 63 -6.70 -11.43 -1.45
N GLU A 64 -8.00 -11.68 -1.66
CA GLU A 64 -8.69 -12.85 -1.09
C GLU A 64 -8.44 -14.14 -1.89
N THR A 65 -7.79 -14.04 -3.06
CA THR A 65 -7.50 -15.23 -3.87
C THR A 65 -6.23 -15.95 -3.38
N PRO A 66 -6.26 -17.29 -3.21
CA PRO A 66 -5.10 -18.09 -2.80
C PRO A 66 -3.89 -18.01 -3.75
N ALA A 67 -4.11 -17.48 -4.96
CA ALA A 67 -3.10 -17.36 -6.02
C ALA A 67 -2.06 -16.28 -5.73
N VAL A 68 -2.39 -15.25 -4.93
CA VAL A 68 -1.41 -14.25 -4.49
C VAL A 68 -0.66 -14.83 -3.29
N LYS A 69 0.46 -15.51 -3.56
CA LYS A 69 1.39 -15.98 -2.51
C LYS A 69 2.10 -14.81 -1.85
N MET A 70 1.40 -14.06 -1.01
CA MET A 70 1.99 -13.06 -0.14
C MET A 70 2.81 -13.79 0.92
N SER A 71 4.12 -13.71 0.76
CA SER A 71 5.08 -14.53 1.51
C SER A 71 5.61 -13.82 2.76
N SER A 72 5.25 -12.56 2.99
CA SER A 72 5.67 -11.84 4.20
C SER A 72 4.57 -11.84 5.26
N ALA A 73 4.95 -12.11 6.51
CA ALA A 73 4.05 -11.97 7.65
C ALA A 73 3.44 -10.55 7.73
N HIS A 74 4.19 -9.53 7.34
CA HIS A 74 3.70 -8.14 7.37
C HIS A 74 2.50 -7.91 6.42
N GLN A 75 2.52 -8.53 5.23
CA GLN A 75 1.41 -8.46 4.26
C GLN A 75 0.19 -9.24 4.73
N ILE A 76 0.39 -10.41 5.33
CA ILE A 76 -0.70 -11.22 5.90
C ILE A 76 -1.40 -10.43 7.01
N HIS A 77 -0.61 -9.82 7.91
CA HIS A 77 -1.14 -9.04 9.03
C HIS A 77 -1.89 -7.78 8.56
N ALA A 78 -1.42 -7.10 7.51
CA ALA A 78 -2.09 -5.93 6.96
C ALA A 78 -3.45 -6.28 6.32
N ILE A 79 -3.56 -7.44 5.67
CA ILE A 79 -4.81 -7.90 5.04
C ILE A 79 -5.80 -8.39 6.08
N ASP A 80 -5.35 -9.11 7.09
CA ASP A 80 -6.22 -9.53 8.19
C ASP A 80 -6.69 -8.32 9.01
N ALA A 81 -5.82 -7.32 9.23
CA ALA A 81 -6.22 -6.04 9.81
C ALA A 81 -7.26 -5.33 8.93
N LEU A 82 -7.04 -5.25 7.62
CA LEU A 82 -7.99 -4.63 6.69
C LEU A 82 -9.35 -5.34 6.68
N ARG A 83 -9.37 -6.68 6.72
CA ARG A 83 -10.59 -7.49 6.84
C ARG A 83 -11.35 -7.14 8.11
N LEU A 84 -10.67 -7.19 9.26
CA LEU A 84 -11.25 -6.84 10.55
C LEU A 84 -11.78 -5.40 10.54
N LEU A 85 -11.06 -4.45 9.93
CA LEU A 85 -11.50 -3.07 9.81
C LEU A 85 -12.78 -2.94 8.98
N ARG A 86 -12.90 -3.68 7.87
CA ARG A 86 -14.11 -3.66 7.04
C ARG A 86 -15.31 -4.31 7.72
N GLU A 87 -15.09 -5.35 8.51
CA GLU A 87 -16.15 -6.00 9.30
C GLU A 87 -16.63 -5.12 10.47
N LEU A 88 -15.70 -4.49 11.18
CA LEU A 88 -15.99 -3.73 12.40
C LEU A 88 -16.44 -2.29 12.13
N TYR A 89 -16.08 -1.73 10.97
CA TYR A 89 -16.38 -0.35 10.61
C TYR A 89 -17.17 -0.28 9.29
N PRO A 90 -18.51 -0.09 9.36
CA PRO A 90 -19.37 0.04 8.18
C PRO A 90 -18.93 1.15 7.21
N ASN A 91 -18.19 2.13 7.72
CA ASN A 91 -17.63 3.22 6.92
C ASN A 91 -16.50 2.77 5.99
N LEU A 92 -15.78 1.70 6.33
CA LEU A 92 -14.75 1.10 5.48
C LEU A 92 -15.29 -0.09 4.66
N ALA A 93 -16.47 -0.61 5.01
CA ALA A 93 -17.10 -1.73 4.31
C ALA A 93 -17.36 -1.43 2.82
N ASP A 94 -17.80 -0.22 2.48
CA ASP A 94 -18.06 0.20 1.09
C ASP A 94 -16.87 0.90 0.41
N CYS A 95 -15.74 1.01 1.11
CA CYS A 95 -14.56 1.68 0.60
C CYS A 95 -13.90 0.84 -0.50
N GLU A 96 -13.60 1.47 -1.64
CA GLU A 96 -12.78 0.83 -2.68
C GLU A 96 -11.35 0.71 -2.16
N VAL A 97 -10.84 -0.52 -2.01
CA VAL A 97 -9.46 -0.72 -1.56
C VAL A 97 -8.57 -1.19 -2.70
N VAL A 98 -7.49 -0.43 -2.91
CA VAL A 98 -6.43 -0.73 -3.86
C VAL A 98 -5.12 -0.86 -3.10
N VAL A 99 -4.39 -1.94 -3.35
CA VAL A 99 -3.06 -2.17 -2.80
C VAL A 99 -2.03 -2.07 -3.92
N ILE A 100 -1.06 -1.19 -3.75
CA ILE A 100 0.06 -0.99 -4.66
C ILE A 100 1.32 -1.53 -3.99
N GLY A 101 1.96 -2.49 -4.66
CA GLY A 101 3.13 -3.19 -4.19
C GLY A 101 4.39 -2.86 -4.97
N ILE A 102 5.56 -2.87 -4.32
CA ILE A 102 6.86 -2.97 -5.00
C ILE A 102 7.59 -4.24 -4.55
N GLU A 103 8.08 -5.04 -5.51
CA GLU A 103 8.94 -6.20 -5.28
C GLU A 103 10.29 -5.77 -4.67
N PRO A 104 10.64 -6.20 -3.45
CA PRO A 104 11.90 -5.82 -2.83
C PRO A 104 13.06 -6.67 -3.37
N LYS A 105 14.27 -6.10 -3.47
CA LYS A 105 15.49 -6.88 -3.77
C LYS A 105 15.89 -7.79 -2.59
N THR A 106 15.85 -7.23 -1.39
CA THR A 106 16.19 -7.92 -0.13
C THR A 106 15.39 -7.26 1.00
N ILE A 107 14.85 -8.07 1.92
CA ILE A 107 14.30 -7.57 3.18
C ILE A 107 15.35 -7.90 4.24
N LYS A 108 16.24 -6.94 4.53
CA LYS A 108 17.17 -7.02 5.66
C LYS A 108 16.87 -5.85 6.57
N LEU A 109 16.79 -6.09 7.88
CA LEU A 109 16.79 -5.02 8.87
C LEU A 109 18.02 -4.13 8.62
N ASN A 110 17.83 -2.80 8.61
CA ASN A 110 18.88 -1.78 8.41
C ASN A 110 19.55 -1.69 7.02
N ALA A 111 19.00 -2.32 5.97
CA ALA A 111 19.47 -2.05 4.62
C ALA A 111 18.82 -0.75 4.10
N GLY A 112 19.61 0.32 3.93
CA GLY A 112 19.19 1.52 3.22
C GLY A 112 18.70 1.20 1.79
N LEU A 113 17.99 2.15 1.17
CA LEU A 113 17.46 1.92 -0.17
C LEU A 113 18.56 1.69 -1.22
N SER A 114 18.46 0.59 -1.97
CA SER A 114 19.33 0.39 -3.13
C SER A 114 18.94 1.33 -4.27
N LYS A 115 19.87 1.72 -5.17
CA LYS A 115 19.59 2.56 -6.35
C LYS A 115 18.42 2.07 -7.22
N TRP A 116 18.14 0.77 -7.21
CA TRP A 116 17.03 0.15 -7.96
C TRP A 116 15.66 0.54 -7.41
N VAL A 117 15.57 0.80 -6.11
CA VAL A 117 14.33 1.20 -5.45
C VAL A 117 13.83 2.54 -5.97
N ASN A 118 14.71 3.50 -6.28
CA ASN A 118 14.27 4.84 -6.73
C ASN A 118 13.45 4.80 -8.02
N LYS A 119 13.84 3.97 -9.00
CA LYS A 119 13.06 3.83 -10.25
C LYS A 119 11.69 3.21 -9.98
N SER A 120 11.62 2.26 -9.06
CA SER A 120 10.39 1.57 -8.69
C SER A 120 9.46 2.43 -7.86
N ILE A 121 10.01 3.31 -7.01
CA ILE A 121 9.22 4.32 -6.29
C ILE A 121 8.50 5.21 -7.29
N THR A 122 9.18 5.72 -8.33
CA THR A 122 8.51 6.52 -9.37
C THR A 122 7.39 5.73 -10.07
N GLY A 123 7.60 4.43 -10.30
CA GLY A 123 6.56 3.55 -10.85
C GLY A 123 5.33 3.44 -9.93
N ALA A 124 5.54 3.19 -8.64
CA ALA A 124 4.45 3.13 -7.67
C ALA A 124 3.74 4.46 -7.51
N VAL A 125 4.46 5.59 -7.47
CA VAL A 125 3.85 6.93 -7.43
C VAL A 125 2.96 7.16 -8.64
N ARG A 126 3.38 6.75 -9.85
CA ARG A 126 2.52 6.84 -11.05
C ARG A 126 1.25 6.00 -10.93
N LEU A 127 1.35 4.80 -10.36
CA LEU A 127 0.17 3.98 -10.10
C LEU A 127 -0.77 4.65 -9.10
N VAL A 128 -0.24 5.23 -8.02
CA VAL A 128 -1.04 5.98 -7.03
C VAL A 128 -1.74 7.16 -7.71
N LEU A 129 -1.01 8.00 -8.43
CA LEU A 129 -1.56 9.18 -9.11
C LEU A 129 -2.67 8.80 -10.11
N GLY A 130 -2.54 7.66 -10.81
CA GLY A 130 -3.58 7.16 -11.71
C GLY A 130 -4.85 6.65 -11.01
N GLU A 131 -4.81 6.45 -9.69
CA GLU A 131 -5.99 6.09 -8.88
C GLU A 131 -6.68 7.30 -8.27
N LEU A 132 -6.06 8.49 -8.32
CA LEU A 132 -6.61 9.74 -7.78
C LEU A 132 -7.54 10.46 -8.77
N SER A 133 -7.55 10.04 -10.05
CA SER A 133 -8.33 10.62 -11.15
C SER A 133 -9.73 10.04 -11.28
#